data_AF-A0A9P3JVG8-F1
#
_entry.id   AF-A0A9P3JVG8-F1
#
_cell.length_a   1.000
_cell.length_b   1.000
_cell.length_c   1.000
_cell.angle_alpha   90.00
_cell.angle_beta   90.00
_cell.angle_gamma   90.00
#
_symmetry.space_group_name_H-M   'P 1'
#
loop_
_entity.id
_entity.type
_entity.pdbx_description
1 polymer ?
#
loop_
_entity_poly.entity_id
_entity_poly.type
_entity_poly.pdbx_seq_one_letter_code
_entity_poly.pdbx_strand_id
1 'polypeptide(L)'
;MAMSSGCMDLSSCVFTEQQGAGALNNNEEPFCNNCSSPTGPASKLKFIGEKKFQASVEEVFNSLFSDDAILFLERFHTSQGDKSFQCSRWSSEEGSTSWTRCISFQHPIDYFLGPKSTNCEVVQHLQREADGSFSIVSVQCMPKLPLGDYFSLKVFSSLPLYTYALTKY
;
A
#
# COMPACT_ATOMS: atom_id res chain seq x y z
N MET A 1 25.61 -8.11 10.55
CA MET A 1 26.80 -7.27 10.30
C MET A 1 26.30 -5.83 10.32
N ALA A 2 26.71 -5.03 11.31
CA ALA A 2 26.26 -3.65 11.44
C ALA A 2 27.05 -2.76 10.47
N MET A 3 26.35 -1.96 9.64
CA MET A 3 26.93 -0.92 8.80
C MET A 3 25.99 0.29 8.76
N SER A 4 26.41 1.33 9.47
CA SER A 4 26.23 2.78 9.23
C SER A 4 25.06 3.23 8.33
N SER A 5 24.05 3.87 8.94
CA SER A 5 22.95 4.56 8.25
C SER A 5 23.44 5.84 7.56
N GLY A 6 23.50 5.83 6.23
CA GLY A 6 23.52 7.04 5.42
C GLY A 6 22.10 7.57 5.27
N CYS A 7 21.85 8.77 5.80
CA CYS A 7 20.57 9.46 5.69
C CYS A 7 20.29 9.79 4.21
N MET A 8 19.21 9.25 3.63
CA MET A 8 18.74 9.68 2.31
C MET A 8 18.12 11.09 2.43
N ASP A 9 18.71 12.04 1.72
CA ASP A 9 18.19 13.41 1.62
C ASP A 9 16.93 13.42 0.72
N LEU A 10 15.76 13.57 1.37
CA LEU A 10 14.44 13.67 0.76
C LEU A 10 13.98 15.13 0.59
N SER A 11 14.91 16.10 0.52
CA SER A 11 14.62 17.56 0.47
C SER A 11 13.72 18.07 -0.66
N SER A 12 13.22 17.23 -1.57
CA SER A 12 12.13 17.58 -2.50
C SER A 12 10.72 17.28 -1.98
N CYS A 13 10.59 16.67 -0.79
CA CYS A 13 9.33 16.46 -0.10
C CYS A 13 9.23 17.46 1.05
N VAL A 14 8.40 18.48 0.90
CA VAL A 14 8.11 19.46 1.96
C VAL A 14 7.41 18.75 3.11
N PHE A 15 8.09 18.62 4.26
CA PHE A 15 7.52 18.12 5.51
C PHE A 15 7.78 19.13 6.62
N THR A 16 6.71 19.68 7.20
CA THR A 16 6.76 20.46 8.43
C THR A 16 6.42 19.54 9.60
N GLU A 17 7.31 19.56 10.59
CA GLU A 17 7.35 18.74 11.80
C GLU A 17 6.32 19.20 12.84
N GLN A 18 5.73 18.27 13.61
CA GLN A 18 5.59 18.42 15.07
C GLN A 18 5.15 17.12 15.76
N GLN A 19 5.75 16.90 16.93
CA GLN A 19 5.72 15.70 17.77
C GLN A 19 4.38 15.50 18.49
N GLY A 20 4.02 14.22 18.67
CA GLY A 20 3.03 13.78 19.65
C GLY A 20 3.09 12.26 19.78
N ALA A 21 3.78 11.77 20.80
CA ALA A 21 3.87 10.36 21.13
C ALA A 21 2.54 9.85 21.70
N GLY A 22 2.04 8.74 21.18
CA GLY A 22 0.92 7.99 21.74
C GLY A 22 1.14 6.49 21.47
N ALA A 23 1.31 5.72 22.54
CA ALA A 23 1.54 4.28 22.47
C ALA A 23 0.32 3.53 21.91
N LEU A 24 0.53 2.61 20.97
CA LEU A 24 -0.49 1.69 20.46
C LEU A 24 -0.24 0.29 21.02
N ASN A 25 -1.09 -0.12 21.96
CA ASN A 25 -1.39 -1.53 22.24
C ASN A 25 -2.79 -1.82 21.70
N ASN A 26 -2.94 -2.85 20.87
CA ASN A 26 -3.88 -3.98 21.05
C ASN A 26 -3.91 -4.88 19.80
N ASN A 27 -3.81 -6.18 20.05
CA ASN A 27 -3.58 -7.27 19.10
C ASN A 27 -4.81 -7.64 18.26
N GLU A 28 -5.13 -6.87 17.22
CA GLU A 28 -5.96 -7.34 16.12
C GLU A 28 -5.22 -7.01 14.82
N GLU A 29 -4.69 -8.02 14.13
CA GLU A 29 -4.14 -7.82 12.79
C GLU A 29 -5.31 -7.47 11.84
N PRO A 30 -5.15 -6.44 10.98
CA PRO A 30 -6.22 -6.07 10.06
C PRO A 30 -6.45 -7.24 9.09
N PHE A 31 -7.64 -7.84 9.15
CA PHE A 31 -8.02 -8.90 8.23
C PHE A 31 -8.91 -8.30 7.13
N CYS A 32 -8.39 -8.19 5.90
CA CYS A 32 -9.20 -7.76 4.77
C CYS A 32 -10.16 -8.89 4.36
N ASN A 33 -11.41 -8.81 4.79
CA ASN A 33 -12.43 -9.80 4.47
C ASN A 33 -13.12 -9.54 3.13
N ASN A 34 -13.04 -8.31 2.60
CA ASN A 34 -13.82 -7.90 1.43
C ASN A 34 -13.04 -7.93 0.11
N CYS A 35 -11.71 -8.06 0.17
CA CYS A 35 -10.86 -8.08 -1.01
C CYS A 35 -10.40 -9.50 -1.35
N SER A 36 -11.12 -10.17 -2.24
CA SER A 36 -10.68 -11.42 -2.86
C SER A 36 -9.81 -11.17 -4.10
N SER A 37 -8.87 -12.07 -4.39
CA SER A 37 -8.02 -12.01 -5.58
C SER A 37 -8.86 -12.00 -6.88
N PRO A 38 -8.54 -11.15 -7.87
CA PRO A 38 -9.45 -10.89 -8.97
C PRO A 38 -9.41 -12.00 -10.03
N THR A 39 -10.59 -12.53 -10.35
CA THR A 39 -10.83 -13.41 -11.50
C THR A 39 -11.46 -12.58 -12.62
N GLY A 40 -10.71 -12.24 -13.68
CA GLY A 40 -11.23 -11.50 -14.83
C GLY A 40 -10.15 -11.11 -15.85
N PRO A 41 -10.48 -11.03 -17.15
CA PRO A 41 -9.51 -10.71 -18.20
C PRO A 41 -9.04 -9.24 -18.10
N ALA A 42 -7.71 -9.05 -18.16
CA ALA A 42 -7.05 -7.75 -18.08
C ALA A 42 -7.13 -7.00 -19.42
N SER A 43 -8.27 -6.38 -19.76
CA SER A 43 -8.42 -5.77 -21.08
C SER A 43 -7.99 -4.32 -21.20
N LYS A 44 -7.77 -3.54 -20.11
CA LYS A 44 -7.16 -2.19 -20.19
C LYS A 44 -6.40 -1.81 -18.90
N LEU A 45 -5.08 -1.86 -18.94
CA LEU A 45 -4.21 -1.25 -17.93
C LEU A 45 -3.95 0.22 -18.27
N LYS A 46 -3.97 1.11 -17.28
CA LYS A 46 -3.56 2.51 -17.39
C LYS A 46 -2.23 2.68 -16.66
N PHE A 47 -1.21 3.19 -17.35
CA PHE A 47 0.01 3.62 -16.69
C PHE A 47 -0.27 4.85 -15.82
N ILE A 48 0.14 4.81 -14.55
CA ILE A 48 -0.12 5.90 -13.59
C ILE A 48 1.14 6.60 -13.10
N GLY A 49 2.33 6.04 -13.33
CA GLY A 49 3.58 6.75 -13.09
C GLY A 49 4.83 5.87 -13.13
N GLU A 50 5.97 6.55 -13.30
CA GLU A 50 7.31 6.01 -13.13
C GLU A 50 8.08 7.00 -12.27
N LYS A 51 8.88 6.50 -11.34
CA LYS A 51 9.75 7.33 -10.51
C LYS A 51 11.12 6.67 -10.39
N LYS A 52 12.15 7.44 -10.74
CA LYS A 52 13.54 7.06 -10.52
C LYS A 52 14.00 7.57 -9.17
N PHE A 53 14.61 6.68 -8.39
CA PHE A 53 15.17 6.97 -7.08
C PHE A 53 16.68 6.93 -7.18
N GLN A 54 17.36 7.82 -6.44
CA GLN A 54 18.81 7.76 -6.25
C GLN A 54 19.13 6.83 -5.07
N ALA A 55 18.59 5.61 -5.13
CA ALA A 55 18.69 4.59 -4.10
C ALA A 55 18.63 3.21 -4.76
N SER A 56 19.16 2.19 -4.08
CA SER A 56 19.05 0.80 -4.52
C SER A 56 17.62 0.29 -4.45
N VAL A 57 17.32 -0.79 -5.19
CA VAL A 57 16.00 -1.45 -5.16
C VAL A 57 15.64 -1.89 -3.73
N GLU A 58 16.62 -2.40 -2.98
CA GLU A 58 16.44 -2.84 -1.60
C GLU A 58 16.11 -1.69 -0.66
N GLU A 59 16.81 -0.56 -0.77
CA GLU A 59 16.53 0.65 0.02
C GLU A 59 15.12 1.19 -0.25
N VAL A 60 14.71 1.22 -1.52
CA VAL A 60 13.35 1.62 -1.92
C VAL A 60 12.32 0.65 -1.36
N PHE A 61 12.58 -0.66 -1.47
CA PHE A 61 11.71 -1.70 -0.92
C PHE A 61 11.54 -1.54 0.61
N ASN A 62 12.65 -1.39 1.33
CA ASN A 62 12.64 -1.24 2.78
C ASN A 62 11.99 0.06 3.26
N SER A 63 11.99 1.10 2.43
CA SER A 63 11.37 2.39 2.78
C SER A 63 9.87 2.44 2.52
N LEU A 64 9.36 1.63 1.57
CA LEU A 64 7.97 1.73 1.08
C LEU A 64 7.12 0.49 1.31
N PHE A 65 7.74 -0.69 1.28
CA PHE A 65 7.03 -1.96 1.20
C PHE A 65 7.34 -2.90 2.36
N SER A 66 8.49 -2.85 3.02
CA SER A 66 8.78 -3.76 4.15
C SER A 66 7.87 -3.52 5.37
N ASP A 67 7.97 -4.41 6.37
CA ASP A 67 7.30 -4.21 7.66
C ASP A 67 7.88 -3.01 8.45
N ASP A 68 9.16 -2.68 8.24
CA ASP A 68 9.80 -1.50 8.85
C ASP A 68 9.22 -0.19 8.29
N ALA A 69 8.64 -0.23 7.08
CA ALA A 69 7.99 0.91 6.45
C ALA A 69 6.60 1.24 7.03
N ILE A 70 6.03 0.40 7.91
CA ILE A 70 4.65 0.60 8.41
C ILE A 70 4.45 1.98 9.05
N LEU A 71 5.42 2.46 9.84
CA LEU A 71 5.35 3.79 10.45
C LEU A 71 5.40 4.92 9.41
N PHE A 72 6.16 4.74 8.34
CA PHE A 72 6.17 5.67 7.22
C PHE A 72 4.81 5.68 6.51
N LEU A 73 4.23 4.50 6.25
CA LEU A 73 2.91 4.37 5.62
C LEU A 73 1.82 5.00 6.46
N GLU A 74 1.81 4.80 7.78
CA GLU A 74 0.85 5.43 8.69
C GLU A 74 0.92 6.96 8.62
N ARG A 75 2.13 7.52 8.65
CA ARG A 75 2.35 8.97 8.50
C ARG A 75 1.90 9.47 7.14
N PHE A 76 2.19 8.72 6.09
CA PHE A 76 1.75 9.04 4.74
C PHE A 76 0.22 9.08 4.65
N HIS A 77 -0.47 8.04 5.10
CA HIS A 77 -1.94 7.99 5.14
C HIS A 77 -2.53 9.12 5.97
N THR A 78 -1.98 9.38 7.16
CA THR A 78 -2.39 10.51 8.01
C THR A 78 -2.25 11.85 7.29
N SER A 79 -1.16 12.06 6.54
CA SER A 79 -0.95 13.28 5.73
C SER A 79 -1.97 13.45 4.59
N GLN A 80 -2.55 12.34 4.11
CA GLN A 80 -3.64 12.35 3.12
C GLN A 80 -5.02 12.55 3.76
N GLY A 81 -5.08 12.75 5.08
CA GLY A 81 -6.33 12.90 5.82
C GLY A 81 -7.00 11.58 6.18
N ASP A 82 -6.34 10.44 5.92
CA ASP A 82 -6.85 9.14 6.31
C ASP A 82 -6.84 8.96 7.82
N LYS A 83 -7.79 8.17 8.30
CA LYS A 83 -7.95 7.85 9.71
C LYS A 83 -7.92 6.35 9.94
N SER A 84 -7.62 5.96 11.18
CA SER A 84 -7.68 4.55 11.61
C SER A 84 -6.86 3.62 10.72
N PHE A 85 -5.66 4.07 10.32
CA PHE A 85 -4.74 3.26 9.53
C PHE A 85 -4.32 2.02 10.31
N GLN A 86 -4.36 0.87 9.65
CA GLN A 86 -3.84 -0.39 10.14
C GLN A 86 -3.15 -1.11 8.99
N CYS A 87 -2.03 -1.75 9.27
CA CYS A 87 -1.28 -2.57 8.32
C CYS A 87 -0.81 -3.83 9.02
N SER A 88 -1.14 -5.01 8.47
CA SER A 88 -0.57 -6.26 8.95
C SER A 88 0.89 -6.36 8.52
N ARG A 89 1.65 -7.21 9.20
CA ARG A 89 2.95 -7.64 8.68
C ARG A 89 2.77 -8.49 7.42
N TRP A 90 3.82 -8.62 6.63
CA TRP A 90 3.87 -9.61 5.57
C TRP A 90 3.79 -11.02 6.13
N SER A 91 2.94 -11.83 5.52
CA SER A 91 2.78 -13.25 5.83
C SER A 91 2.97 -14.08 4.57
N SER A 92 3.64 -15.22 4.66
CA SER A 92 3.75 -16.19 3.58
C SER A 92 3.41 -17.58 4.09
N GLU A 93 2.79 -18.38 3.24
CA GLU A 93 2.66 -19.82 3.49
C GLU A 93 4.04 -20.48 3.47
N GLU A 94 4.23 -21.54 4.26
CA GLU A 94 5.50 -22.25 4.34
C GLU A 94 5.91 -22.78 2.96
N GLY A 95 7.10 -22.39 2.50
CA GLY A 95 7.63 -22.78 1.18
C GLY A 95 7.12 -21.94 0.00
N SER A 96 6.30 -20.91 0.22
CA SER A 96 5.89 -20.00 -0.86
C SER A 96 6.90 -18.85 -1.05
N THR A 97 7.04 -18.37 -2.29
CA THR A 97 7.78 -17.15 -2.64
C THR A 97 6.87 -15.95 -2.79
N SER A 98 5.65 -16.03 -2.24
CA SER A 98 4.64 -15.00 -2.31
C SER A 98 4.20 -14.62 -0.91
N TRP A 99 4.22 -13.32 -0.64
CA TRP A 99 3.81 -12.74 0.63
C TRP A 99 2.52 -11.96 0.44
N THR A 100 1.66 -11.98 1.46
CA THR A 100 0.43 -11.21 1.50
C THR A 100 0.38 -10.38 2.77
N ARG A 101 -0.13 -9.16 2.65
CA ARG A 101 -0.49 -8.30 3.79
C ARG A 101 -1.80 -7.58 3.54
N CYS A 102 -2.42 -7.13 4.63
CA CYS A 102 -3.67 -6.40 4.64
C CYS A 102 -3.46 -4.99 5.17
N ILE A 103 -4.07 -4.01 4.51
CA ILE A 103 -4.06 -2.60 4.91
C ILE A 103 -5.50 -2.13 4.98
N SER A 104 -5.86 -1.40 6.03
CA SER A 104 -7.17 -0.76 6.15
C SER A 104 -7.06 0.66 6.66
N PHE A 105 -7.88 1.55 6.13
CA PHE A 105 -7.95 2.94 6.55
C PHE A 105 -9.31 3.54 6.18
N GLN A 106 -9.66 4.65 6.82
CA GLN A 106 -10.83 5.44 6.46
C GLN A 106 -10.40 6.66 5.65
N HIS A 107 -10.78 6.71 4.37
CA HIS A 107 -10.46 7.81 3.48
C HIS A 107 -11.58 8.86 3.47
N PRO A 108 -11.28 10.17 3.63
CA PRO A 108 -12.26 11.22 3.44
C PRO A 108 -12.69 11.28 1.96
N ILE A 109 -13.99 11.45 1.71
CA ILE A 109 -14.52 11.55 0.35
C ILE A 109 -15.01 12.96 0.12
N ASP A 110 -14.38 13.63 -0.85
CA ASP A 110 -14.85 14.90 -1.37
C ASP A 110 -15.71 14.70 -2.62
N TYR A 111 -16.89 14.11 -2.40
CA TYR A 111 -17.91 13.92 -3.43
C TYR A 111 -19.28 14.34 -2.90
N PHE A 112 -20.13 14.85 -3.79
CA PHE A 112 -21.42 15.44 -3.40
C PHE A 112 -22.47 14.39 -3.03
N LEU A 113 -22.31 13.14 -3.49
CA LEU A 113 -23.23 12.04 -3.25
C LEU A 113 -22.57 10.95 -2.38
N GLY A 114 -23.31 10.44 -1.40
CA GLY A 114 -22.84 9.35 -0.54
C GLY A 114 -22.14 9.82 0.75
N PRO A 115 -21.42 8.91 1.44
CA PRO A 115 -20.83 9.20 2.73
C PRO A 115 -19.62 10.14 2.60
N LYS A 116 -19.37 10.95 3.64
CA LYS A 116 -18.22 11.88 3.71
C LYS A 116 -16.87 11.19 3.94
N SER A 117 -16.89 9.87 4.15
CA SER A 117 -15.72 9.02 4.26
C SER A 117 -16.09 7.58 3.95
N THR A 118 -15.13 6.78 3.49
CA THR A 118 -15.30 5.34 3.27
C THR A 118 -14.20 4.56 3.94
N ASN A 119 -14.51 3.31 4.31
CA ASN A 119 -13.49 2.36 4.67
C ASN A 119 -12.89 1.80 3.38
N CYS A 120 -11.57 1.84 3.30
CA CYS A 120 -10.75 1.21 2.27
C CYS A 120 -10.08 -0.01 2.88
N GLU A 121 -10.21 -1.14 2.20
CA GLU A 121 -9.44 -2.35 2.48
C GLU A 121 -8.54 -2.61 1.29
N VAL A 122 -7.28 -2.94 1.54
CA VAL A 122 -6.28 -3.22 0.51
C VAL A 122 -5.55 -4.50 0.86
N VAL A 123 -5.63 -5.48 -0.02
CA VAL A 123 -4.77 -6.68 0.03
C VAL A 123 -3.60 -6.47 -0.90
N GLN A 124 -2.39 -6.60 -0.38
CA GLN A 124 -1.17 -6.54 -1.18
C GLN A 124 -0.55 -7.91 -1.27
N HIS A 125 -0.22 -8.32 -2.49
CA HIS A 125 0.55 -9.51 -2.80
C HIS A 125 1.92 -9.08 -3.30
N LEU A 126 2.98 -9.55 -2.64
CA LEU A 126 4.36 -9.36 -3.01
C LEU A 126 4.89 -10.68 -3.57
N GLN A 127 5.62 -10.61 -4.67
CA GLN A 127 6.35 -11.73 -5.24
C GLN A 127 7.75 -11.26 -5.62
N ARG A 128 8.74 -12.10 -5.30
CA ARG A 128 10.11 -11.92 -5.78
C ARG A 128 10.25 -12.66 -7.11
N GLU A 129 10.62 -11.95 -8.15
CA GLU A 129 10.79 -12.52 -9.49
C GLU A 129 12.16 -13.16 -9.66
N ALA A 130 12.28 -14.03 -10.67
CA ALA A 130 13.52 -14.77 -10.95
C ALA A 130 14.71 -13.88 -11.31
N ASP A 131 14.45 -12.69 -11.86
CA ASP A 131 15.47 -11.69 -12.22
C ASP A 131 15.90 -10.82 -11.02
N GLY A 132 15.32 -11.05 -9.84
CA GLY A 132 15.59 -10.29 -8.63
C GLY A 132 14.73 -9.03 -8.47
N SER A 133 13.83 -8.73 -9.40
CA SER A 133 12.83 -7.68 -9.24
C SER A 133 11.74 -8.09 -8.23
N PHE A 134 10.98 -7.10 -7.76
CA PHE A 134 9.80 -7.33 -6.92
C PHE A 134 8.56 -6.89 -7.65
N SER A 135 7.55 -7.75 -7.70
CA SER A 135 6.21 -7.41 -8.15
C SER A 135 5.29 -7.28 -6.94
N ILE A 136 4.57 -6.17 -6.87
CA ILE A 136 3.56 -5.89 -5.85
C ILE A 136 2.22 -5.65 -6.54
N VAL A 137 1.23 -6.44 -6.17
CA VAL A 137 -0.15 -6.28 -6.64
C VAL A 137 -1.00 -5.87 -5.47
N SER A 138 -1.56 -4.66 -5.52
CA SER A 138 -2.51 -4.17 -4.53
C SER A 138 -3.93 -4.27 -5.07
N VAL A 139 -4.84 -4.87 -4.33
CA VAL A 139 -6.27 -4.95 -4.64
C VAL A 139 -7.01 -4.16 -3.56
N GLN A 140 -7.66 -3.07 -3.96
CA GLN A 140 -8.38 -2.18 -3.07
C GLN A 140 -9.90 -2.28 -3.30
N CYS A 141 -10.64 -2.33 -2.19
CA CYS A 141 -12.09 -2.43 -2.16
C CYS A 141 -12.67 -1.33 -1.26
N MET A 142 -13.83 -0.80 -1.65
CA MET A 142 -14.52 0.29 -0.95
C MET A 142 -16.03 -0.01 -0.90
N PRO A 143 -16.46 -1.07 -0.19
CA PRO A 143 -17.83 -1.60 -0.27
C PRO A 143 -18.92 -0.64 0.22
N LYS A 144 -18.56 0.39 0.98
CA LYS A 144 -19.49 1.39 1.52
C LYS A 144 -19.77 2.56 0.58
N LEU A 145 -19.06 2.64 -0.55
CA LEU A 145 -19.37 3.62 -1.59
C LEU A 145 -20.63 3.21 -2.36
N PRO A 146 -21.38 4.17 -2.93
CA PRO A 146 -22.36 3.85 -3.96
C PRO A 146 -21.68 3.04 -5.08
N LEU A 147 -22.24 1.87 -5.40
CA LEU A 147 -21.68 0.90 -6.36
C LEU A 147 -20.32 0.30 -5.95
N GLY A 148 -19.93 0.41 -4.68
CA GLY A 148 -18.66 -0.11 -4.18
C GLY A 148 -18.54 -1.64 -4.26
N ASP A 149 -19.66 -2.33 -4.42
CA ASP A 149 -19.77 -3.77 -4.70
C ASP A 149 -19.60 -4.13 -6.19
N TYR A 150 -19.69 -3.15 -7.10
CA TYR A 150 -19.56 -3.35 -8.55
C TYR A 150 -18.11 -3.26 -9.04
N PHE A 151 -17.19 -2.65 -8.27
CA PHE A 151 -15.82 -2.46 -8.71
C PHE A 151 -14.78 -2.70 -7.61
N SER A 152 -13.59 -3.08 -8.04
CA SER A 152 -12.37 -3.04 -7.23
C SER A 152 -11.25 -2.42 -8.05
N LEU A 153 -10.29 -1.80 -7.35
CA LEU A 153 -9.11 -1.22 -7.97
C LEU A 153 -7.94 -2.19 -7.82
N LYS A 154 -7.25 -2.47 -8.92
CA LYS A 154 -6.04 -3.29 -8.90
C LYS A 154 -4.85 -2.46 -9.37
N VAL A 155 -3.84 -2.31 -8.53
CA VAL A 155 -2.61 -1.56 -8.84
C VAL A 155 -1.45 -2.54 -8.89
N PHE A 156 -0.68 -2.48 -9.97
CA PHE A 156 0.55 -3.25 -10.17
C PHE A 156 1.74 -2.30 -10.03
N SER A 157 2.64 -2.63 -9.11
CA SER A 157 3.90 -1.93 -8.91
C SER A 157 5.04 -2.93 -9.12
N SER A 158 6.06 -2.57 -9.88
CA SER A 158 7.29 -3.35 -10.05
C SER A 158 8.46 -2.58 -9.47
N LEU A 159 9.47 -3.23 -8.89
CA LEU A 159 10.75 -2.60 -8.51
C LEU A 159 11.88 -3.06 -9.45
N PRO A 160 12.64 -2.16 -10.11
CA PRO A 160 12.63 -0.68 -9.98
C PRO A 160 11.29 -0.04 -10.41
N LEU A 161 10.89 1.04 -9.73
CA LEU A 161 9.50 1.55 -9.65
C LEU A 161 8.83 1.88 -10.99
N TYR A 162 7.96 0.98 -11.45
CA TYR A 162 6.93 1.21 -12.48
C TYR A 162 5.55 0.94 -11.89
N THR A 163 4.58 1.86 -12.05
CA THR A 163 3.23 1.69 -11.49
C THR A 163 2.14 1.76 -12.58
N TYR A 164 1.28 0.72 -12.60
CA TYR A 164 0.12 0.59 -13.47
C TYR A 164 -1.15 0.40 -12.63
N ALA A 165 -2.29 0.96 -13.07
CA ALA A 165 -3.59 0.77 -12.44
C ALA A 165 -4.59 0.14 -13.42
N LEU A 166 -5.41 -0.76 -12.90
CA LEU A 166 -6.56 -1.36 -13.58
C LEU A 166 -7.84 -0.99 -12.82
N THR A 167 -8.83 -0.50 -13.55
CA THR A 167 -10.20 -0.32 -13.05
C THR A 167 -11.05 -1.38 -13.73
N LYS A 168 -11.66 -2.29 -12.95
CA LYS A 168 -12.65 -3.24 -13.45
C LYS A 168 -14.03 -2.59 -13.35
N TYR A 169 -14.78 -2.59 -14.45
CA TYR A 169 -16.18 -2.14 -14.52
C TYR A 169 -17.11 -3.35 -14.53
#